data_AF-A0A3N1LPF2-F1
#
_entry.id   AF-A0A3N1LPF2-F1
#
_cell.length_a   1.000
_cell.length_b   1.000
_cell.length_c   1.000
_cell.angle_alpha   90.00
_cell.angle_beta   90.00
_cell.angle_gamma   90.00
#
_symmetry.space_group_name_H-M   'P 1'
#
loop_
_entity.id
_entity.type
_entity.pdbx_description
1 polymer ?
#
loop_
_entity_poly.entity_id
_entity_poly.type
_entity_poly.pdbx_seq_one_letter_code
_entity_poly.pdbx_strand_id
1 'polypeptide(L)'
;MFSNPDFWVLVAFVIFVALVWKPAGKAIAGVLDGHAAKVRLQLEEARRLREDAQRMLAEYQRKQAEALSEAEAIVAHAKAEAERIRANGEAELAQQIARRRQLALDRIAQSEAQALAEVRAATVEAAMAATRQLIVENLDRTTADKLIDQAAAELPQRLH
;
A
#
# COMPACT_ATOMS: atom_id res chain seq x y z
N MET A 1 93.53 -52.47 43.48
CA MET A 1 92.77 -52.20 42.22
C MET A 1 91.25 -52.11 42.44
N PHE A 2 90.69 -52.69 43.51
CA PHE A 2 89.24 -52.59 43.84
C PHE A 2 88.88 -51.56 44.94
N SER A 3 89.83 -50.73 45.39
CA SER A 3 89.61 -49.69 46.42
C SER A 3 89.84 -48.27 45.91
N ASN A 4 89.74 -48.05 44.59
CA ASN A 4 89.79 -46.69 44.03
C ASN A 4 88.37 -46.10 44.05
N PRO A 5 88.13 -44.99 44.77
CA PRO A 5 86.82 -44.32 44.81
C PRO A 5 86.28 -44.01 43.42
N ASP A 6 87.17 -43.65 42.48
CA ASP A 6 86.83 -43.31 41.10
C ASP A 6 86.14 -44.45 40.34
N PHE A 7 86.49 -45.72 40.62
CA PHE A 7 85.85 -46.87 39.98
C PHE A 7 84.39 -47.02 40.44
N TRP A 8 84.14 -46.87 41.75
CA TRP A 8 82.78 -46.92 42.29
C TRP A 8 81.94 -45.71 41.87
N VAL A 9 82.56 -44.54 41.70
CA VAL A 9 81.92 -43.34 41.13
C VAL A 9 81.51 -43.60 39.67
N LEU A 10 82.38 -44.21 38.86
CA LEU A 10 82.05 -44.58 37.48
C LEU A 10 80.90 -45.60 37.41
N VAL A 11 80.93 -46.64 38.26
CA VAL A 11 79.85 -47.65 38.32
C VAL A 11 78.53 -47.01 38.74
N ALA A 12 78.53 -46.15 39.76
CA ALA A 12 77.34 -45.41 40.20
C ALA A 12 76.82 -44.46 39.10
N PHE A 13 77.72 -43.79 38.36
CA PHE A 13 77.36 -42.92 37.24
C PHE A 13 76.71 -43.71 36.10
N VAL A 14 77.27 -44.86 35.71
CA VAL A 14 76.69 -45.70 34.65
C VAL A 14 75.32 -46.24 35.05
N ILE A 15 75.16 -46.69 36.30
CA ILE A 15 73.86 -47.14 36.82
C ILE A 15 72.85 -45.98 36.85
N PHE A 16 73.27 -44.79 37.29
CA PHE A 16 72.43 -43.59 37.29
C PHE A 16 71.98 -43.21 35.88
N VAL A 17 72.89 -43.15 34.90
CA VAL A 17 72.57 -42.85 33.51
C VAL A 17 71.64 -43.92 32.93
N ALA A 18 71.90 -45.21 33.18
CA ALA A 18 71.04 -46.29 32.70
C ALA A 18 69.61 -46.21 33.25
N LEU A 19 69.45 -45.82 34.53
CA LEU A 19 68.15 -45.63 35.16
C LEU A 19 67.42 -44.38 34.66
N VAL A 20 68.14 -43.28 34.37
CA VAL A 20 67.56 -41.99 33.97
C VAL A 20 67.31 -41.88 32.47
N TRP A 21 68.04 -42.60 31.61
CA TRP A 21 67.94 -42.48 30.15
C TRP A 21 66.51 -42.71 29.62
N LYS A 22 65.85 -43.78 30.09
CA LYS A 22 64.47 -44.11 29.68
C LYS A 22 63.43 -43.08 30.15
N PRO A 23 63.35 -42.71 31.45
CA PRO A 23 62.36 -41.73 31.91
C PRO A 23 62.64 -40.33 31.36
N ALA A 24 63.90 -39.90 31.23
CA ALA A 24 64.26 -38.62 30.63
C ALA A 24 63.82 -38.54 29.15
N GLY A 25 64.10 -39.58 28.35
CA GLY A 25 63.65 -39.64 26.96
C GLY A 25 62.13 -39.62 26.82
N LYS A 26 61.41 -40.37 27.67
CA LYS A 26 59.93 -40.35 27.69
C LYS A 26 59.36 -38.99 28.07
N ALA A 27 59.92 -38.31 29.06
CA ALA A 27 59.46 -36.99 29.50
C ALA A 27 59.64 -35.94 28.38
N ILE A 28 60.81 -35.93 27.72
CA ILE A 28 61.09 -35.01 26.62
C ILE A 28 60.16 -35.26 25.42
N ALA A 29 59.97 -36.53 25.03
CA ALA A 29 59.05 -36.89 23.95
C ALA A 29 57.60 -36.47 24.28
N GLY A 30 57.13 -36.73 25.51
CA GLY A 30 55.78 -36.36 25.92
C GLY A 30 55.51 -34.84 25.89
N VAL A 31 56.50 -34.02 26.27
CA VAL A 31 56.38 -32.55 26.17
C VAL A 31 56.32 -32.10 24.71
N LEU A 32 57.16 -32.68 23.85
CA LEU A 32 57.20 -32.32 22.43
C LEU A 32 55.93 -32.76 21.69
N ASP A 33 55.42 -33.96 21.97
CA ASP A 33 54.16 -34.49 21.45
C ASP A 33 52.98 -33.64 21.92
N GLY A 34 52.95 -33.25 23.19
CA GLY A 34 51.92 -32.34 23.73
C GLY A 34 51.93 -30.98 23.04
N HIS A 35 53.12 -30.43 22.76
CA HIS A 35 53.25 -29.18 22.02
C HIS A 35 52.77 -29.32 20.57
N ALA A 36 53.17 -30.39 19.88
CA ALA A 36 52.74 -30.69 18.51
C ALA A 36 51.21 -30.87 18.42
N ALA A 37 50.61 -31.58 19.38
CA ALA A 37 49.16 -31.75 19.46
C ALA A 37 48.43 -30.41 19.66
N LYS A 38 48.95 -29.54 20.55
CA LYS A 38 48.40 -28.21 20.77
C LYS A 38 48.46 -27.32 19.52
N VAL A 39 49.61 -27.29 18.85
CA VAL A 39 49.78 -26.53 17.59
C VAL A 39 48.83 -27.06 16.51
N ARG A 40 48.70 -28.39 16.38
CA ARG A 40 47.78 -29.00 15.43
C ARG A 40 46.33 -28.60 15.71
N LEU A 41 45.90 -28.65 16.97
CA LEU A 41 44.54 -28.26 17.36
C LEU A 41 44.28 -26.78 17.04
N GLN A 42 45.22 -25.90 17.34
CA GLN A 42 45.11 -24.46 17.02
C GLN A 42 45.03 -24.21 15.50
N LEU A 43 45.80 -24.95 14.70
CA LEU A 43 45.74 -24.84 13.23
C LEU A 43 44.42 -25.38 12.66
N GLU A 44 43.89 -26.47 13.20
CA GLU A 44 42.59 -27.01 12.81
C GLU A 44 41.45 -26.03 13.17
N GLU A 45 41.50 -25.45 14.37
CA GLU A 45 40.55 -24.43 14.81
C GLU A 45 40.63 -23.16 13.96
N ALA A 46 41.84 -22.67 13.66
CA ALA A 46 42.04 -21.51 12.80
C ALA A 46 41.54 -21.76 11.36
N ARG A 47 41.74 -22.98 10.81
CA ARG A 47 41.19 -23.36 9.51
C ARG A 47 39.67 -23.37 9.54
N ARG A 48 39.07 -23.99 10.55
CA ARG A 48 37.61 -24.03 10.73
C ARG A 48 37.03 -22.63 10.84
N LEU A 49 37.64 -21.76 11.65
CA LEU A 49 37.19 -20.38 11.81
C LEU A 49 37.27 -19.60 10.48
N ARG A 50 38.32 -19.83 9.69
CA ARG A 50 38.44 -19.23 8.35
C ARG A 50 37.35 -19.72 7.41
N GLU A 51 37.06 -21.02 7.40
CA GLU A 51 35.99 -21.60 6.59
C GLU A 51 34.61 -21.07 7.00
N ASP A 52 34.35 -20.96 8.31
CA ASP A 52 33.12 -20.38 8.86
C ASP A 52 32.97 -18.91 8.44
N ALA A 53 34.04 -18.11 8.55
CA ALA A 53 34.04 -16.72 8.11
C ALA A 53 33.80 -16.58 6.60
N GLN A 54 34.41 -17.45 5.79
CA GLN A 54 34.19 -17.46 4.33
C GLN A 54 32.76 -17.84 3.96
N ARG A 55 32.20 -18.85 4.64
CA ARG A 55 30.79 -19.24 4.45
C ARG A 55 29.84 -18.11 4.82
N MET A 56 30.07 -17.48 5.98
CA MET A 56 29.27 -16.36 6.44
C MET A 56 29.35 -15.20 5.44
N LEU A 57 30.55 -14.82 4.99
CA LEU A 57 30.73 -13.76 4.01
C LEU A 57 29.94 -14.03 2.71
N ALA A 58 30.03 -15.25 2.17
CA ALA A 58 29.31 -15.63 0.97
C ALA A 58 27.78 -15.57 1.18
N GLU A 59 27.30 -16.01 2.34
CA GLU A 59 25.87 -15.93 2.68
C GLU A 59 25.39 -14.48 2.77
N TYR A 60 26.15 -13.59 3.41
CA TYR A 60 25.80 -12.17 3.51
C TYR A 60 25.84 -11.47 2.16
N GLN A 61 26.81 -11.78 1.29
CA GLN A 61 26.85 -11.25 -0.07
C GLN A 61 25.63 -11.69 -0.89
N ARG A 62 25.23 -12.97 -0.78
CA ARG A 62 24.01 -13.45 -1.43
C ARG A 62 22.76 -12.76 -0.88
N LYS A 63 22.63 -12.67 0.45
CA LYS A 63 21.50 -11.97 1.10
C LYS A 63 21.44 -10.49 0.70
N GLN A 64 22.59 -9.83 0.57
CA GLN A 64 22.64 -8.44 0.11
C GLN A 64 22.13 -8.31 -1.34
N ALA A 65 22.58 -9.19 -2.24
CA ALA A 65 22.12 -9.19 -3.62
C ALA A 65 20.61 -9.50 -3.74
N GLU A 66 20.13 -10.48 -2.98
CA GLU A 66 18.71 -10.81 -2.88
C GLU A 66 17.88 -9.61 -2.36
N ALA A 67 18.33 -8.96 -1.28
CA ALA A 67 17.64 -7.80 -0.71
C ALA A 67 17.61 -6.60 -1.67
N LEU A 68 18.69 -6.36 -2.43
CA LEU A 68 18.71 -5.32 -3.46
C LEU A 68 17.71 -5.64 -4.59
N SER A 69 17.71 -6.87 -5.09
CA SER A 69 16.75 -7.31 -6.12
C SER A 69 15.31 -7.23 -5.63
N GLU A 70 15.05 -7.57 -4.37
CA GLU A 70 13.72 -7.48 -3.77
C GLU A 70 13.28 -6.03 -3.61
N ALA A 71 14.17 -5.14 -3.17
CA ALA A 71 13.88 -3.71 -3.08
C ALA A 71 13.55 -3.10 -4.46
N GLU A 72 14.32 -3.46 -5.49
CA GLU A 72 14.03 -3.05 -6.87
C GLU A 72 12.67 -3.57 -7.35
N ALA A 73 12.34 -4.82 -7.06
CA ALA A 73 11.05 -5.40 -7.39
C ALA A 73 9.88 -4.70 -6.66
N ILE A 74 10.04 -4.38 -5.38
CA ILE A 74 9.06 -3.62 -4.59
C ILE A 74 8.82 -2.24 -5.22
N VAL A 75 9.89 -1.52 -5.58
CA VAL A 75 9.77 -0.19 -6.19
C VAL A 75 9.11 -0.28 -7.57
N ALA A 76 9.49 -1.26 -8.38
CA ALA A 76 8.88 -1.48 -9.70
C ALA A 76 7.38 -1.79 -9.58
N HIS A 77 7.01 -2.69 -8.66
CA HIS A 77 5.63 -3.04 -8.39
C HIS A 77 4.83 -1.81 -7.89
N ALA A 78 5.37 -1.04 -6.96
CA ALA A 78 4.73 0.17 -6.45
C ALA A 78 4.48 1.21 -7.55
N LYS A 79 5.42 1.39 -8.48
CA LYS A 79 5.25 2.29 -9.64
C LYS A 79 4.16 1.79 -10.58
N ALA A 80 4.18 0.50 -10.92
CA ALA A 80 3.15 -0.09 -11.79
C ALA A 80 1.75 0.03 -11.17
N GLU A 81 1.64 -0.19 -9.87
CA GLU A 81 0.39 -0.07 -9.13
C GLU A 81 -0.08 1.39 -9.03
N ALA A 82 0.83 2.34 -8.82
CA ALA A 82 0.50 3.77 -8.83
C ALA A 82 -0.04 4.23 -10.20
N GLU A 83 0.57 3.78 -11.30
CA GLU A 83 0.08 4.06 -12.67
C GLU A 83 -1.31 3.45 -12.90
N ARG A 84 -1.54 2.21 -12.43
CA ARG A 84 -2.84 1.54 -12.50
C ARG A 84 -3.91 2.29 -11.73
N ILE A 85 -3.61 2.70 -10.50
CA ILE A 85 -4.52 3.50 -9.67
C ILE A 85 -4.82 4.85 -10.33
N ARG A 86 -3.81 5.52 -10.89
CA ARG A 86 -4.00 6.79 -11.60
C ARG A 86 -4.92 6.62 -12.81
N ALA A 87 -4.66 5.65 -13.67
CA ALA A 87 -5.47 5.39 -14.86
C ALA A 87 -6.93 5.04 -14.51
N ASN A 88 -7.13 4.18 -13.51
CA ASN A 88 -8.47 3.83 -13.04
C ASN A 88 -9.18 5.05 -12.43
N GLY A 89 -8.48 5.83 -11.60
CA GLY A 89 -9.02 7.04 -10.99
C GLY A 89 -9.41 8.10 -12.01
N GLU A 90 -8.60 8.30 -13.05
CA GLU A 90 -8.92 9.20 -14.17
C GLU A 90 -10.18 8.74 -14.92
N ALA A 91 -10.29 7.43 -15.22
CA ALA A 91 -11.45 6.87 -15.89
C ALA A 91 -12.73 7.01 -15.05
N GLU A 92 -12.66 6.68 -13.76
CA GLU A 92 -13.78 6.83 -12.84
C GLU A 92 -14.20 8.29 -12.67
N LEU A 93 -13.23 9.21 -12.53
CA LEU A 93 -13.49 10.63 -12.42
C LEU A 93 -14.15 11.18 -13.69
N ALA A 94 -13.66 10.80 -14.87
CA ALA A 94 -14.24 11.20 -16.15
C ALA A 94 -15.71 10.73 -16.25
N GLN A 95 -16.00 9.48 -15.86
CA GLN A 95 -17.37 8.98 -15.83
C GLN A 95 -18.25 9.73 -14.81
N GLN A 96 -17.73 10.03 -13.62
CA GLN A 96 -18.46 10.81 -12.62
C GLN A 96 -18.78 12.22 -13.10
N ILE A 97 -17.82 12.91 -13.73
CA ILE A 97 -18.01 14.23 -14.31
C ILE A 97 -19.05 14.17 -15.43
N ALA A 98 -18.98 13.17 -16.32
CA ALA A 98 -19.97 13.00 -17.39
C ALA A 98 -21.38 12.82 -16.83
N ARG A 99 -21.56 11.96 -15.82
CA ARG A 99 -22.86 11.77 -15.14
C ARG A 99 -23.36 13.04 -14.47
N ARG A 100 -22.50 13.75 -13.74
CA ARG A 100 -22.85 15.02 -13.09
C ARG A 100 -23.24 16.09 -14.11
N ARG A 101 -22.54 16.16 -15.23
CA ARG A 101 -22.87 17.06 -16.34
C ARG A 101 -24.25 16.75 -16.90
N GLN A 102 -24.54 15.48 -17.16
CA GLN A 102 -25.87 15.09 -17.65
C GLN A 102 -26.97 15.47 -16.67
N LEU A 103 -26.80 15.16 -15.38
CA LEU A 103 -27.77 15.53 -14.35
C LEU A 103 -27.98 17.06 -14.25
N ALA A 104 -26.92 17.85 -14.43
CA ALA A 104 -27.02 19.30 -14.44
C ALA A 104 -27.81 19.79 -15.67
N LEU A 105 -27.55 19.23 -16.86
CA LEU A 105 -28.30 19.53 -18.07
C LEU A 105 -29.78 19.15 -17.94
N ASP A 106 -30.07 17.98 -17.39
CA ASP A 106 -31.44 17.51 -17.16
C ASP A 106 -32.18 18.44 -16.19
N ARG A 107 -31.51 18.90 -15.12
CA ARG A 107 -32.07 19.89 -14.19
C ARG A 107 -32.33 21.24 -14.85
N ILE A 108 -31.41 21.72 -15.68
CA ILE A 108 -31.60 22.98 -16.43
C ILE A 108 -32.82 22.85 -17.34
N ALA A 109 -32.92 21.77 -18.12
CA ALA A 109 -34.07 21.53 -19.00
C ALA A 109 -35.39 21.45 -18.22
N GLN A 110 -35.39 20.81 -17.05
CA GLN A 110 -36.57 20.76 -16.18
C GLN A 110 -36.95 22.16 -15.68
N SER A 111 -35.97 22.96 -15.21
CA SER A 111 -36.21 24.32 -14.75
C SER A 111 -36.68 25.25 -15.88
N GLU A 112 -36.15 25.11 -17.09
CA GLU A 112 -36.62 25.85 -18.27
C GLU A 112 -38.07 25.52 -18.61
N ALA A 113 -38.43 24.24 -18.61
CA ALA A 113 -39.80 23.80 -18.85
C ALA A 113 -40.76 24.34 -17.78
N GLN A 114 -40.34 24.34 -16.52
CA GLN A 114 -41.11 24.89 -15.41
C GLN A 114 -41.29 26.40 -15.53
N ALA A 115 -40.21 27.14 -15.80
CA ALA A 115 -40.26 28.60 -15.99
C ALA A 115 -41.17 28.97 -17.17
N LEU A 116 -41.12 28.23 -18.27
CA LEU A 116 -42.00 28.45 -19.41
C LEU A 116 -43.48 28.21 -19.05
N ALA A 117 -43.77 27.17 -18.26
CA ALA A 117 -45.11 26.91 -17.77
C ALA A 117 -45.62 28.03 -16.85
N GLU A 118 -44.77 28.53 -15.95
CA GLU A 118 -45.08 29.66 -15.06
C GLU A 118 -45.37 30.95 -15.84
N VAL A 119 -44.55 31.28 -16.85
CA VAL A 119 -44.79 32.45 -17.72
C VAL A 119 -46.13 32.33 -18.46
N ARG A 120 -46.44 31.14 -18.99
CA ARG A 120 -47.73 30.89 -19.67
C ARG A 120 -48.90 31.06 -18.71
N ALA A 121 -48.80 30.51 -17.50
CA ALA A 121 -49.84 30.66 -16.47
C ALA A 121 -50.06 32.13 -16.11
N ALA A 122 -48.98 32.88 -15.86
CA ALA A 122 -49.04 34.32 -15.57
C ALA A 122 -49.64 35.13 -16.73
N THR A 123 -49.35 34.76 -17.98
CA THR A 123 -49.93 35.40 -19.17
C THR A 123 -51.44 35.15 -19.27
N VAL A 124 -51.88 33.91 -19.02
CA VAL A 124 -53.32 33.56 -18.99
C VAL A 124 -54.03 34.33 -17.88
N GLU A 125 -53.43 34.40 -16.70
CA GLU A 125 -53.99 35.14 -15.56
C GLU A 125 -54.11 36.64 -15.87
N ALA A 126 -53.07 37.25 -16.45
CA ALA A 126 -53.08 38.64 -16.88
C ALA A 126 -54.15 38.91 -17.96
N ALA A 127 -54.27 38.02 -18.94
CA ALA A 127 -55.30 38.13 -19.99
C ALA A 127 -56.71 38.04 -19.40
N MET A 128 -56.97 37.07 -18.50
CA MET A 128 -58.27 36.96 -17.83
C MET A 128 -58.58 38.19 -16.96
N ALA A 129 -57.59 38.73 -16.26
CA ALA A 129 -57.74 39.93 -15.45
C ALA A 129 -58.11 41.15 -16.33
N ALA A 130 -57.40 41.34 -17.45
CA ALA A 130 -57.70 42.39 -18.41
C ALA A 130 -59.08 42.22 -19.06
N THR A 131 -59.47 40.99 -19.43
CA THR A 131 -60.81 40.70 -19.95
C THR A 131 -61.89 41.00 -18.90
N ARG A 132 -61.69 40.61 -17.64
CA ARG A 132 -62.63 40.94 -16.55
C ARG A 132 -62.80 42.45 -16.39
N GLN A 133 -61.70 43.20 -16.45
CA GLN A 133 -61.73 44.65 -16.34
C GLN A 133 -62.44 45.30 -17.55
N LEU A 134 -62.15 44.85 -18.78
CA LEU A 134 -62.87 45.31 -19.97
C LEU A 134 -64.37 45.01 -19.91
N ILE A 135 -64.77 43.84 -19.40
CA ILE A 135 -66.18 43.50 -19.20
C ILE A 135 -66.81 44.49 -18.24
N VAL A 136 -66.18 44.79 -17.09
CA VAL A 136 -66.71 45.74 -16.10
C VAL A 136 -66.81 47.16 -16.68
N GLU A 137 -65.81 47.60 -17.44
CA GLU A 137 -65.79 48.94 -18.05
C GLU A 137 -66.82 49.11 -19.19
N ASN A 138 -67.11 48.05 -19.94
CA ASN A 138 -68.06 48.08 -21.06
C ASN A 138 -69.46 47.56 -20.70
N LEU A 139 -69.71 47.18 -19.44
CA LEU A 139 -71.04 46.74 -19.00
C LEU A 139 -71.94 47.95 -18.80
N ASP A 140 -72.67 48.34 -19.85
CA ASP A 140 -73.76 49.29 -19.71
C ASP A 140 -75.00 48.59 -19.13
N ARG A 141 -75.89 49.39 -18.51
CA ARG A 141 -77.10 48.89 -17.84
C ARG A 141 -78.00 48.11 -18.82
N THR A 142 -78.01 48.53 -20.08
CA THR A 142 -78.83 47.94 -21.15
C THR A 142 -78.32 46.57 -21.61
N THR A 143 -77.01 46.35 -21.65
CA THR A 143 -76.40 45.04 -21.97
C THR A 143 -76.50 44.10 -20.78
N ALA A 144 -76.38 44.61 -19.55
CA ALA A 144 -76.62 43.83 -18.33
C ALA A 144 -78.06 43.29 -18.27
N ASP A 145 -79.06 44.14 -18.52
CA ASP A 145 -80.47 43.73 -18.54
C ASP A 145 -80.74 42.71 -19.66
N LYS A 146 -80.18 42.91 -20.87
CA LYS A 146 -80.27 41.92 -21.97
C LYS A 146 -79.64 40.56 -21.63
N LEU A 147 -78.50 40.54 -20.91
CA LEU A 147 -77.85 39.31 -20.48
C LEU A 147 -78.69 38.57 -19.43
N ILE A 148 -79.35 39.30 -18.52
CA ILE A 148 -80.27 38.74 -17.53
C ILE A 148 -81.50 38.13 -18.23
N ASP A 149 -82.09 38.84 -19.19
CA ASP A 149 -83.22 38.34 -19.97
C ASP A 149 -82.86 37.10 -20.82
N GLN A 150 -81.67 37.08 -21.42
CA GLN A 150 -81.16 35.90 -22.13
C GLN A 150 -80.91 34.71 -21.20
N ALA A 151 -80.30 34.92 -20.03
CA ALA A 151 -80.10 33.86 -19.05
C ALA A 151 -81.43 33.31 -18.52
N ALA A 152 -82.43 34.19 -18.32
CA ALA A 152 -83.79 33.81 -17.96
C ALA A 152 -84.49 33.00 -19.08
N ALA A 153 -84.20 33.30 -20.34
CA ALA A 153 -84.72 32.57 -21.49
C ALA A 153 -84.00 31.23 -21.76
N GLU A 154 -82.73 31.07 -21.38
CA GLU A 154 -81.97 29.82 -21.51
C GLU A 154 -82.25 28.81 -20.37
N LEU A 155 -82.64 29.28 -19.17
CA LEU A 155 -82.98 28.43 -18.02
C LEU A 155 -84.02 27.33 -18.33
N PRO A 156 -85.13 27.61 -19.06
CA PRO A 156 -86.08 26.58 -19.48
C PRO A 156 -85.50 25.55 -20.46
N GLN A 157 -84.51 25.90 -21.28
CA GLN A 157 -83.94 25.00 -22.29
C GLN A 157 -82.90 24.02 -21.72
N ARG A 158 -82.32 24.30 -20.55
CA ARG A 158 -81.40 23.39 -19.84
C ARG A 158 -82.06 22.58 -18.72
N LEU A 159 -83.36 22.77 -18.49
CA LEU A 159 -84.18 22.04 -17.51
C LEU A 159 -85.07 20.96 -18.16
N HIS A 160 -84.71 20.50 -19.36
CA HIS A 160 -85.24 19.29 -19.99
C HIS A 160 -84.16 18.20 -20.05
#